data_AF-E4Z3S1-F1
#
_entry.id   AF-E4Z3S1-F1
#
_cell.length_a   1.000
_cell.length_b   1.000
_cell.length_c   1.000
_cell.angle_alpha   90.00
_cell.angle_beta   90.00
_cell.angle_gamma   90.00
#
_symmetry.space_group_name_H-M   'P 1'
#
loop_
_entity.id
_entity.type
_entity.pdbx_description
1 polymer ?
#
loop_
_entity_poly.entity_id
_entity_poly.type
_entity_poly.pdbx_seq_one_letter_code
_entity_poly.pdbx_strand_id
1 'polypeptide(L)'
;KEKIFFSNDKVDIFDGTDGNNLITTYCGKGRRDAVTSTGTTLTVVFKSNENGIVNKGFKVAFTAEPLPEEDVHWNSILTQYESLYNKAFYYEQLGATIAGNKRLRLAKQLTKTMGKFYDFGLKERTNLGCTNFAGTGVSGDFVAPTIDETDICASLESFFFAVNSYHDAYACLDGLDIGGKKATQKKLRPTRIKNVIRKQRRRLYNQKLTDFSCIATEGFIV
;
A
#
# COMPACT_ATOMS: atom_id res chain seq x y z
N LYS A 1 -16.83 16.90 28.41
CA LYS A 1 -16.30 15.55 28.06
C LYS A 1 -16.50 14.67 29.27
N GLU A 2 -17.54 13.84 29.25
CA GLU A 2 -17.91 13.01 30.40
C GLU A 2 -17.09 11.72 30.36
N LYS A 3 -16.26 11.53 31.37
CA LYS A 3 -15.37 10.37 31.49
C LYS A 3 -16.18 9.26 32.16
N ILE A 4 -16.79 8.39 31.35
CA ILE A 4 -17.56 7.24 31.85
C ILE A 4 -16.58 6.25 32.49
N PHE A 5 -16.65 6.09 33.81
CA PHE A 5 -15.92 5.07 34.55
C PHE A 5 -16.61 3.71 34.37
N PHE A 6 -15.98 2.77 33.65
CA PHE A 6 -16.48 1.39 33.51
C PHE A 6 -16.00 0.53 34.68
N SER A 7 -16.83 0.38 35.71
CA SER A 7 -16.58 -0.52 36.86
C SER A 7 -17.14 -1.95 36.67
N ASN A 8 -17.78 -2.23 35.52
CA ASN A 8 -18.60 -3.42 35.26
C ASN A 8 -18.10 -4.22 34.05
N ASP A 9 -18.74 -5.38 33.81
CA ASP A 9 -18.56 -6.21 32.61
C ASP A 9 -18.53 -5.38 31.32
N LYS A 10 -17.50 -5.62 30.51
CA LYS A 10 -17.27 -4.89 29.25
C LYS A 10 -16.65 -5.76 28.18
N VAL A 11 -16.84 -5.34 26.93
CA VAL A 11 -16.19 -5.91 25.74
C VAL A 11 -15.36 -4.80 25.11
N ASP A 12 -14.05 -4.99 25.04
CA ASP A 12 -13.12 -4.12 24.32
C ASP A 12 -12.85 -4.75 22.94
N ILE A 13 -12.84 -3.93 21.89
CA ILE A 13 -12.51 -4.35 20.52
C ILE A 13 -11.27 -3.59 20.06
N PHE A 14 -10.26 -4.32 19.62
CA PHE A 14 -8.97 -3.79 19.18
C PHE A 14 -8.73 -4.10 17.70
N ASP A 15 -8.06 -3.18 17.02
CA ASP A 15 -7.65 -3.31 15.62
C ASP A 15 -6.28 -4.00 15.50
N GLY A 16 -6.29 -5.23 14.97
CA GLY A 16 -5.09 -6.07 14.91
C GLY A 16 -5.07 -7.21 15.93
N THR A 17 -3.96 -7.96 15.95
CA THR A 17 -3.77 -9.18 16.76
C THR A 17 -3.15 -8.96 18.13
N ASP A 18 -2.54 -7.80 18.37
CA ASP A 18 -1.70 -7.56 19.54
C ASP A 18 -2.47 -6.99 20.74
N GLY A 19 -3.77 -6.73 20.59
CA GLY A 19 -4.58 -6.08 21.62
C GLY A 19 -4.18 -4.64 21.91
N ASN A 20 -3.34 -4.04 21.05
CA ASN A 20 -3.09 -2.61 21.01
C ASN A 20 -4.00 -2.01 19.92
N ASN A 21 -4.28 -0.71 19.96
CA ASN A 21 -5.28 -0.04 19.10
C ASN A 21 -6.75 -0.34 19.46
N LEU A 22 -7.17 0.07 20.66
CA LEU A 22 -8.58 0.01 21.07
C LEU A 22 -9.46 0.85 20.12
N ILE A 23 -10.37 0.19 19.41
CA ILE A 23 -11.38 0.84 18.57
C ILE A 23 -12.51 1.37 19.45
N THR A 24 -13.08 0.49 20.28
CA THR A 24 -14.25 0.82 21.09
C THR A 24 -14.42 -0.14 22.27
N THR A 25 -15.20 0.31 23.26
CA THR A 25 -15.61 -0.45 24.45
C THR A 25 -17.13 -0.46 24.56
N TYR A 26 -17.72 -1.65 24.69
CA TYR A 26 -19.15 -1.84 24.92
C TYR A 26 -19.44 -2.32 26.34
N CYS A 27 -20.47 -1.74 26.98
CA CYS A 27 -21.01 -2.21 28.25
C CYS A 27 -22.53 -1.94 28.32
N GLY A 28 -23.28 -2.77 29.06
CA GLY A 28 -24.73 -2.61 29.24
C GLY A 28 -25.57 -3.25 28.13
N LYS A 29 -26.89 -3.04 28.18
CA LYS A 29 -27.87 -3.70 27.30
C LYS A 29 -28.08 -2.93 25.99
N GLY A 30 -28.53 -3.63 24.94
CA GLY A 30 -28.90 -3.03 23.65
C GLY A 30 -28.00 -3.48 22.49
N ARG A 31 -28.50 -3.29 21.26
CA ARG A 31 -27.74 -3.54 20.02
C ARG A 31 -26.64 -2.48 19.88
N ARG A 32 -25.46 -2.91 19.42
CA ARG A 32 -24.31 -2.04 19.15
C ARG A 32 -24.11 -1.88 17.64
N ASP A 33 -23.48 -0.78 17.26
CA ASP A 33 -23.04 -0.55 15.88
C ASP A 33 -21.96 -1.56 15.50
N ALA A 34 -21.87 -1.87 14.21
CA ALA A 34 -20.82 -2.72 13.70
C ALA A 34 -19.46 -2.00 13.75
N VAL A 35 -18.38 -2.78 13.86
CA VAL A 35 -17.00 -2.29 13.83
C VAL A 35 -16.30 -2.93 12.64
N THR A 36 -15.54 -2.11 11.90
CA THR A 36 -14.72 -2.54 10.76
C THR A 36 -13.26 -2.38 11.14
N SER A 37 -12.44 -3.42 10.91
CA SER A 37 -10.97 -3.33 11.07
C SER A 37 -10.33 -2.52 9.96
N THR A 38 -9.15 -1.98 10.23
CA THR A 38 -8.29 -1.45 9.15
C THR A 38 -7.49 -2.56 8.46
N GLY A 39 -7.32 -3.71 9.12
CA GLY A 39 -6.64 -4.89 8.58
C GLY A 39 -7.52 -6.13 8.48
N THR A 40 -6.89 -7.29 8.40
CA THR A 40 -7.55 -8.61 8.30
C THR A 40 -7.84 -9.25 9.66
N THR A 41 -7.57 -8.55 10.76
CA THR A 41 -7.66 -9.10 12.11
C THR A 41 -8.28 -8.09 13.08
N LEU A 42 -9.12 -8.61 13.98
CA LEU A 42 -9.68 -7.89 15.12
C LEU A 42 -9.49 -8.75 16.36
N THR A 43 -9.21 -8.11 17.49
CA THR A 43 -9.16 -8.77 18.79
C THR A 43 -10.33 -8.31 19.65
N VAL A 44 -11.13 -9.27 20.14
CA VAL A 44 -12.26 -9.01 21.03
C VAL A 44 -11.92 -9.52 22.43
N VAL A 45 -11.90 -8.62 23.41
CA VAL A 45 -11.57 -8.93 24.80
C VAL A 45 -12.79 -8.68 25.67
N PHE A 46 -13.36 -9.75 26.22
CA PHE A 46 -14.40 -9.65 27.24
C PHE A 46 -13.76 -9.66 28.63
N LYS A 47 -14.12 -8.67 29.45
CA LYS A 47 -13.70 -8.56 30.85
C LYS A 47 -14.93 -8.51 31.74
N SER A 48 -15.00 -9.41 32.72
CA SER A 48 -16.06 -9.44 33.74
C SER A 48 -15.46 -9.22 35.14
N ASN A 49 -16.29 -8.76 36.09
CA ASN A 49 -15.89 -8.56 37.48
C ASN A 49 -16.46 -9.65 38.42
N GLU A 50 -15.92 -9.74 39.64
CA GLU A 50 -16.29 -10.78 40.62
C GLU A 50 -17.60 -10.48 41.37
N ASN A 51 -18.32 -9.42 41.02
CA ASN A 51 -19.45 -8.91 41.82
C ASN A 51 -20.73 -9.78 41.75
N GLY A 52 -20.68 -10.95 41.10
CA GLY A 52 -21.74 -11.96 41.12
C GLY A 52 -22.96 -11.67 40.24
N ILE A 53 -22.99 -10.56 39.51
CA ILE A 53 -24.08 -10.20 38.59
C ILE A 53 -23.81 -10.83 37.22
N VAL A 54 -24.54 -11.90 36.88
CA VAL A 54 -24.35 -12.64 35.62
C VAL A 54 -25.52 -12.41 34.65
N ASN A 55 -25.21 -12.15 33.37
CA ASN A 55 -26.19 -12.04 32.28
C ASN A 55 -25.84 -13.03 31.15
N LYS A 56 -26.72 -13.15 30.14
CA LYS A 56 -26.53 -14.05 28.98
C LYS A 56 -25.34 -13.71 28.07
N GLY A 57 -24.59 -12.65 28.36
CA GLY A 57 -23.45 -12.20 27.58
C GLY A 57 -23.84 -11.53 26.27
N PHE A 58 -23.01 -11.72 25.24
CA PHE A 58 -23.18 -11.13 23.90
C PHE A 58 -23.08 -12.21 22.83
N LYS A 59 -23.67 -11.91 21.67
CA LYS A 59 -23.49 -12.67 20.43
C LYS A 59 -23.03 -11.69 19.37
N VAL A 60 -21.99 -12.05 18.64
CA VAL A 60 -21.45 -11.27 17.53
C VAL A 60 -21.34 -12.17 16.30
N ALA A 61 -21.54 -11.58 15.13
CA ALA A 61 -21.25 -12.20 13.85
C ALA A 61 -20.16 -11.37 13.18
N PHE A 62 -19.26 -12.02 12.46
CA PHE A 62 -18.25 -11.36 11.64
C PHE A 62 -18.49 -11.73 10.18
N THR A 63 -18.20 -10.80 9.29
CA THR A 63 -18.20 -11.02 7.84
C THR A 63 -16.92 -10.42 7.30
N ALA A 64 -16.24 -11.14 6.41
CA ALA A 64 -15.11 -10.57 5.68
C ALA A 64 -15.66 -9.68 4.56
N GLU A 65 -15.29 -8.40 4.57
CA GLU A 65 -15.55 -7.51 3.44
C GLU A 65 -14.36 -7.58 2.48
N PRO A 66 -14.60 -7.73 1.16
CA PRO A 66 -13.52 -7.68 0.19
C PRO A 66 -12.88 -6.29 0.23
N LEU A 67 -11.56 -6.26 0.13
CA LEU A 67 -10.85 -4.99 -0.06
C LEU A 67 -11.35 -4.30 -1.34
N PRO A 68 -11.41 -2.96 -1.34
CA PRO A 68 -11.60 -2.21 -2.58
C PRO A 68 -10.61 -2.68 -3.66
N GLU A 69 -11.04 -2.66 -4.92
CA GLU A 69 -10.26 -3.21 -6.04
C GLU A 69 -8.89 -2.51 -6.19
N GLU A 70 -8.85 -1.21 -5.91
CA GLU A 70 -7.63 -0.42 -5.83
C GLU A 70 -6.63 -0.97 -4.80
N ASP A 71 -7.09 -1.41 -3.64
CA ASP A 71 -6.21 -1.93 -2.59
C ASP A 71 -5.66 -3.30 -3.00
N VAL A 72 -6.47 -4.12 -3.67
CA VAL A 72 -6.04 -5.40 -4.24
C VAL A 72 -4.93 -5.19 -5.28
N HIS A 73 -5.14 -4.25 -6.21
CA HIS A 73 -4.15 -3.94 -7.24
C HIS A 73 -2.88 -3.30 -6.68
N TRP A 74 -3.01 -2.42 -5.68
CA TRP A 74 -1.84 -1.85 -5.01
C TRP A 74 -1.03 -2.92 -4.26
N ASN A 75 -1.70 -3.88 -3.61
CA ASN A 75 -1.02 -5.00 -2.95
C ASN A 75 -0.22 -5.83 -3.96
N SER A 76 -0.72 -6.05 -5.18
CA SER A 76 0.04 -6.77 -6.21
C SER A 76 1.35 -6.06 -6.60
N ILE A 77 1.35 -4.73 -6.67
CA ILE A 77 2.54 -3.90 -6.91
C ILE A 77 3.52 -4.02 -5.74
N LEU A 78 3.03 -3.99 -4.50
CA LEU A 78 3.85 -4.14 -3.30
C LEU A 78 4.54 -5.50 -3.26
N THR A 79 3.80 -6.58 -3.50
CA THR A 79 4.34 -7.94 -3.53
C THR A 79 5.42 -8.10 -4.61
N GLN A 80 5.23 -7.53 -5.80
CA GLN A 80 6.26 -7.56 -6.83
C GLN A 80 7.50 -6.75 -6.42
N TYR A 81 7.33 -5.59 -5.79
CA TYR A 81 8.46 -4.81 -5.26
C TYR A 81 9.26 -5.60 -4.22
N GLU A 82 8.59 -6.28 -3.28
CA GLU A 82 9.24 -7.14 -2.29
C GLU A 82 9.98 -8.29 -2.96
N SER A 83 9.39 -8.90 -3.99
CA SER A 83 10.02 -9.97 -4.77
C SER A 83 11.27 -9.48 -5.50
N LEU A 84 11.23 -8.30 -6.12
CA LEU A 84 12.37 -7.65 -6.77
C LEU A 84 13.46 -7.29 -5.76
N TYR A 85 13.08 -6.75 -4.60
CA TYR A 85 13.99 -6.43 -3.50
C TYR A 85 14.69 -7.70 -2.99
N ASN A 86 13.92 -8.74 -2.72
CA ASN A 86 14.45 -10.04 -2.31
C ASN A 86 15.35 -10.63 -3.39
N LYS A 87 14.99 -10.59 -4.67
CA LYS A 87 15.87 -11.08 -5.75
C LYS A 87 17.17 -10.27 -5.86
N ALA A 88 17.14 -8.97 -5.59
CA ALA A 88 18.33 -8.13 -5.53
C ALA A 88 19.19 -8.38 -4.27
N PHE A 89 18.58 -8.78 -3.15
CA PHE A 89 19.22 -8.94 -1.84
C PHE A 89 19.60 -10.40 -1.50
N TYR A 90 18.86 -11.40 -1.98
CA TYR A 90 18.96 -12.83 -1.65
C TYR A 90 20.34 -13.42 -1.99
N TYR A 91 21.01 -12.90 -3.01
CA TYR A 91 22.37 -13.31 -3.35
C TYR A 91 23.44 -12.95 -2.30
N GLU A 92 23.09 -12.18 -1.27
CA GLU A 92 24.00 -11.81 -0.17
C GLU A 92 24.07 -12.87 0.94
N GLN A 93 23.04 -13.72 1.10
CA GLN A 93 23.06 -14.76 2.14
C GLN A 93 24.02 -15.92 1.85
N LEU A 94 24.53 -16.04 0.62
CA LEU A 94 25.34 -17.19 0.17
C LEU A 94 26.83 -16.90 -0.07
N GLY A 95 27.36 -15.71 0.21
CA GLY A 95 28.82 -15.54 0.21
C GLY A 95 29.32 -14.10 0.06
N ALA A 96 29.85 -13.55 1.14
CA ALA A 96 30.56 -12.28 1.16
C ALA A 96 31.87 -12.37 0.35
N THR A 97 31.78 -12.11 -0.96
CA THR A 97 32.91 -11.77 -1.84
C THR A 97 32.78 -10.31 -2.28
N ILE A 98 33.78 -9.75 -2.98
CA ILE A 98 33.74 -8.38 -3.53
C ILE A 98 32.48 -8.14 -4.40
N ALA A 99 31.90 -9.19 -4.99
CA ALA A 99 30.62 -9.16 -5.71
C ALA A 99 29.40 -8.92 -4.80
N GLY A 100 29.45 -9.34 -3.53
CA GLY A 100 28.40 -9.12 -2.52
C GLY A 100 28.24 -7.64 -2.16
N ASN A 101 29.34 -6.91 -1.98
CA ASN A 101 29.33 -5.46 -1.71
C ASN A 101 28.71 -4.65 -2.86
N LYS A 102 28.89 -5.11 -4.10
CA LYS A 102 28.30 -4.51 -5.30
C LYS A 102 26.78 -4.73 -5.35
N ARG A 103 26.30 -5.94 -5.06
CA ARG A 103 24.86 -6.28 -5.03
C ARG A 103 24.12 -5.62 -3.86
N LEU A 104 24.72 -5.53 -2.67
CA LEU A 104 24.18 -4.75 -1.54
C LEU A 104 24.00 -3.27 -1.89
N ARG A 105 24.98 -2.68 -2.58
CA ARG A 105 24.91 -1.30 -3.06
C ARG A 105 23.76 -1.12 -4.06
N LEU A 106 23.53 -2.10 -4.92
CA LEU A 106 22.44 -2.11 -5.90
C LEU A 106 21.07 -2.22 -5.22
N ALA A 107 20.90 -3.15 -4.27
CA ALA A 107 19.68 -3.29 -3.49
C ALA A 107 19.35 -2.00 -2.72
N LYS A 108 20.32 -1.43 -1.99
CA LYS A 108 20.15 -0.14 -1.30
C LYS A 108 19.79 1.01 -2.25
N GLN A 109 20.29 0.99 -3.48
CA GLN A 109 19.96 2.01 -4.48
C GLN A 109 18.57 1.82 -5.09
N LEU A 110 18.17 0.57 -5.32
CA LEU A 110 16.81 0.21 -5.72
C LEU A 110 15.82 0.68 -4.64
N THR A 111 16.01 0.31 -3.38
CA THR A 111 15.19 0.75 -2.25
C THR A 111 15.17 2.26 -2.09
N LYS A 112 16.30 2.96 -2.21
CA LYS A 112 16.34 4.43 -2.12
C LYS A 112 15.61 5.11 -3.27
N THR A 113 15.59 4.51 -4.46
CA THR A 113 14.90 5.05 -5.64
C THR A 113 13.41 4.72 -5.60
N MET A 114 13.04 3.52 -5.14
CA MET A 114 11.67 3.06 -4.96
C MET A 114 10.99 3.71 -3.74
N GLY A 115 11.71 3.94 -2.65
CA GLY A 115 11.20 4.71 -1.51
C GLY A 115 10.77 6.11 -1.91
N LYS A 116 11.55 6.80 -2.77
CA LYS A 116 11.16 8.10 -3.33
C LYS A 116 9.93 8.05 -4.24
N PHE A 117 9.61 6.87 -4.77
CA PHE A 117 8.45 6.64 -5.61
C PHE A 117 7.19 6.38 -4.75
N TYR A 118 7.35 5.57 -3.70
CA TYR A 118 6.34 5.29 -2.69
C TYR A 118 5.96 6.54 -1.88
N ASP A 119 6.95 7.33 -1.45
CA ASP A 119 6.79 8.60 -0.72
C ASP A 119 6.05 9.68 -1.54
N PHE A 120 5.91 9.50 -2.86
CA PHE A 120 5.15 10.43 -3.71
C PHE A 120 3.63 10.26 -3.58
N GLY A 121 3.16 9.28 -2.80
CA GLY A 121 1.78 9.18 -2.33
C GLY A 121 0.82 8.71 -3.42
N LEU A 122 1.08 7.51 -3.95
CA LEU A 122 0.19 6.84 -4.91
C LEU A 122 -1.00 6.14 -4.22
N LYS A 123 -0.85 5.68 -2.97
CA LYS A 123 -1.92 4.98 -2.23
C LYS A 123 -3.01 5.93 -1.70
N GLU A 124 -2.70 7.17 -1.34
CA GLU A 124 -3.62 8.04 -0.57
C GLU A 124 -4.74 8.74 -1.38
N ARG A 125 -5.08 8.29 -2.60
CA ARG A 125 -5.83 9.17 -3.54
C ARG A 125 -7.00 8.54 -4.29
N THR A 126 -7.45 7.36 -3.90
CA THR A 126 -8.79 6.87 -4.24
C THR A 126 -9.78 7.48 -3.24
N ASN A 127 -10.34 8.64 -3.57
CA ASN A 127 -11.35 9.26 -2.72
C ASN A 127 -12.73 8.72 -3.10
N LEU A 128 -13.56 8.43 -2.10
CA LEU A 128 -14.97 8.12 -2.30
C LEU A 128 -15.64 9.34 -2.98
N GLY A 129 -16.25 9.13 -4.14
CA GLY A 129 -16.89 10.20 -4.91
C GLY A 129 -15.99 10.93 -5.90
N CYS A 130 -14.84 10.35 -6.28
CA CYS A 130 -14.02 10.90 -7.35
C CYS A 130 -14.76 10.90 -8.70
N THR A 131 -14.67 12.01 -9.42
CA THR A 131 -15.29 12.23 -10.74
C THR A 131 -14.28 12.46 -11.84
N ASN A 132 -13.11 13.04 -11.53
CA ASN A 132 -12.02 13.20 -12.48
C ASN A 132 -10.84 12.29 -12.11
N PHE A 133 -10.62 11.23 -12.88
CA PHE A 133 -9.47 10.35 -12.71
C PHE A 133 -8.30 10.75 -13.63
N ALA A 134 -7.10 10.28 -13.33
CA ALA A 134 -5.90 10.55 -14.12
C ALA A 134 -5.91 9.92 -15.52
N GLY A 135 -6.69 8.85 -15.70
CA GLY A 135 -6.95 8.16 -16.95
C GLY A 135 -8.44 7.83 -17.09
N THR A 136 -8.77 6.63 -17.54
CA THR A 136 -10.16 6.22 -17.82
C THR A 136 -10.98 5.98 -16.56
N GLY A 137 -10.37 5.90 -15.38
CA GLY A 137 -11.06 5.71 -14.10
C GLY A 137 -11.73 4.34 -13.95
N VAL A 138 -11.50 3.41 -14.89
CA VAL A 138 -12.04 2.05 -14.84
C VAL A 138 -10.90 1.11 -14.45
N SER A 139 -11.17 0.27 -13.46
CA SER A 139 -10.22 -0.72 -12.95
C SER A 139 -9.65 -1.67 -14.00
N GLY A 140 -10.39 -1.89 -15.10
CA GLY A 140 -10.00 -2.76 -16.22
C GLY A 140 -8.76 -2.30 -17.00
N ASP A 141 -8.31 -1.06 -16.82
CA ASP A 141 -7.08 -0.55 -17.45
C ASP A 141 -5.82 -0.82 -16.60
N PHE A 142 -5.99 -1.32 -15.37
CA PHE A 142 -4.86 -1.77 -14.56
C PHE A 142 -4.22 -3.00 -15.19
N VAL A 143 -2.90 -2.99 -15.30
CA VAL A 143 -2.12 -4.14 -15.73
C VAL A 143 -1.28 -4.64 -14.56
N ALA A 144 -1.60 -5.85 -14.13
CA ALA A 144 -0.91 -6.49 -13.03
C ALA A 144 0.58 -6.70 -13.34
N PRO A 145 1.45 -6.49 -12.35
CA PRO A 145 2.86 -6.75 -12.51
C PRO A 145 3.16 -8.24 -12.68
N THR A 146 4.20 -8.55 -13.46
CA THR A 146 4.69 -9.90 -13.73
C THR A 146 6.16 -10.05 -13.34
N ILE A 147 6.54 -11.23 -12.86
CA ILE A 147 7.93 -11.53 -12.49
C ILE A 147 8.49 -12.52 -13.50
N ASP A 148 9.62 -12.14 -14.08
CA ASP A 148 10.47 -13.04 -14.86
C ASP A 148 11.66 -13.45 -13.99
N GLU A 149 11.74 -14.76 -13.71
CA GLU A 149 12.81 -15.33 -12.90
C GLU A 149 14.19 -15.24 -13.57
N THR A 150 14.22 -15.15 -14.90
CA THR A 150 15.44 -15.10 -15.70
C THR A 150 15.85 -13.68 -16.08
N ASP A 151 14.87 -12.78 -16.25
CA ASP A 151 15.10 -11.39 -16.66
C ASP A 151 14.59 -10.39 -15.60
N ILE A 152 15.53 -9.87 -14.80
CA ILE A 152 15.24 -8.83 -13.82
C ILE A 152 14.82 -7.50 -14.48
N CYS A 153 15.27 -7.23 -15.69
CA CYS A 153 14.97 -6.01 -16.41
C CYS A 153 13.53 -6.04 -16.94
N ALA A 154 13.08 -7.19 -17.46
CA ALA A 154 11.67 -7.41 -17.81
C ALA A 154 10.75 -7.28 -16.58
N SER A 155 11.18 -7.84 -15.44
CA SER A 155 10.45 -7.69 -14.17
C SER A 155 10.37 -6.24 -13.70
N LEU A 156 11.45 -5.47 -13.82
CA LEU A 156 11.49 -4.04 -13.49
C LEU A 156 10.63 -3.20 -14.44
N GLU A 157 10.61 -3.50 -15.73
CA GLU A 157 9.73 -2.84 -16.70
C GLU A 157 8.25 -3.13 -16.38
N SER A 158 7.93 -4.39 -16.10
CA SER A 158 6.59 -4.81 -15.70
C SER A 158 6.12 -4.09 -14.43
N PHE A 159 7.02 -3.90 -13.46
CA PHE A 159 6.75 -3.09 -12.26
C PHE A 159 6.41 -1.63 -12.60
N PHE A 160 7.25 -0.94 -13.39
CA PHE A 160 7.01 0.46 -13.73
C PHE A 160 5.72 0.65 -14.54
N PHE A 161 5.42 -0.31 -15.42
CA PHE A 161 4.19 -0.32 -16.19
C PHE A 161 2.97 -0.51 -15.29
N ALA A 162 3.01 -1.49 -14.39
CA ALA A 162 1.94 -1.73 -13.43
C ALA A 162 1.63 -0.47 -12.61
N VAL A 163 2.65 0.24 -12.12
CA VAL A 163 2.39 1.45 -11.33
C VAL A 163 1.85 2.60 -12.19
N ASN A 164 2.30 2.74 -13.44
CA ASN A 164 1.74 3.73 -14.34
C ASN A 164 0.26 3.44 -14.63
N SER A 165 -0.07 2.17 -14.90
CA SER A 165 -1.46 1.73 -15.14
C SER A 165 -2.33 1.93 -13.90
N TYR A 166 -1.81 1.63 -12.70
CA TYR A 166 -2.50 1.88 -11.43
C TYR A 166 -2.81 3.36 -11.24
N HIS A 167 -1.85 4.23 -11.50
CA HIS A 167 -2.06 5.67 -11.43
C HIS A 167 -3.14 6.12 -12.42
N ASP A 168 -3.07 5.68 -13.67
CA ASP A 168 -4.04 6.06 -14.69
C ASP A 168 -5.46 5.51 -14.38
N ALA A 169 -5.57 4.32 -13.80
CA ALA A 169 -6.85 3.72 -13.42
C ALA A 169 -7.47 4.34 -12.15
N TYR A 170 -6.66 4.68 -11.13
CA TYR A 170 -7.19 4.95 -9.78
C TYR A 170 -6.87 6.34 -9.21
N ALA A 171 -5.93 7.10 -9.78
CA ALA A 171 -5.56 8.38 -9.18
C ALA A 171 -6.66 9.44 -9.36
N CYS A 172 -7.22 9.93 -8.25
CA CYS A 172 -8.20 11.00 -8.28
C CYS A 172 -7.56 12.38 -8.45
N LEU A 173 -8.12 13.16 -9.37
CA LEU A 173 -7.74 14.52 -9.72
C LEU A 173 -8.68 15.59 -9.16
N ASP A 174 -9.75 15.21 -8.46
CA ASP A 174 -10.70 16.17 -7.88
C ASP A 174 -10.05 17.10 -6.84
N GLY A 175 -10.42 18.38 -6.88
CA GLY A 175 -9.82 19.43 -6.05
C GLY A 175 -8.54 20.06 -6.60
N LEU A 176 -8.05 19.60 -7.76
CA LEU A 176 -6.96 20.24 -8.52
C LEU A 176 -7.41 21.57 -9.13
N ASP A 177 -7.35 22.62 -8.35
CA ASP A 177 -7.77 23.95 -8.78
C ASP A 177 -6.91 24.47 -9.97
N ILE A 178 -7.48 24.45 -11.18
CA ILE A 178 -6.89 25.02 -12.39
C ILE A 178 -7.09 26.53 -12.32
N GLY A 179 -6.19 27.23 -11.63
CA GLY A 179 -6.09 28.69 -11.71
C GLY A 179 -5.98 29.45 -10.40
N GLY A 180 -6.07 28.81 -9.23
CA GLY A 180 -6.30 29.60 -8.00
C GLY A 180 -5.67 29.16 -6.68
N LYS A 181 -4.72 28.22 -6.69
CA LYS A 181 -3.89 27.74 -5.54
C LYS A 181 -4.58 26.86 -4.47
N LYS A 182 -4.36 25.54 -4.59
CA LYS A 182 -3.91 24.65 -3.49
C LYS A 182 -2.69 23.83 -3.96
N ALA A 183 -1.54 24.03 -3.30
CA ALA A 183 -0.21 23.67 -3.83
C ALA A 183 0.22 22.20 -3.63
N THR A 184 -0.51 21.42 -2.83
CA THR A 184 -0.13 20.04 -2.46
C THR A 184 -0.50 19.00 -3.52
N GLN A 185 -1.46 19.28 -4.41
CA GLN A 185 -1.92 18.35 -5.44
C GLN A 185 -1.28 18.58 -6.83
N LYS A 186 -0.57 19.69 -7.07
CA LYS A 186 0.17 19.92 -8.35
C LYS A 186 1.14 18.79 -8.74
N LYS A 187 1.50 17.92 -7.81
CA LYS A 187 2.38 16.75 -8.02
C LYS A 187 1.67 15.57 -8.71
N LEU A 188 0.34 15.57 -8.76
CA LEU A 188 -0.50 14.48 -9.29
C LEU A 188 -0.90 14.58 -10.74
N ARG A 189 -0.51 15.66 -11.44
CA ARG A 189 -0.85 15.78 -12.86
C ARG A 189 -0.34 14.52 -13.58
N PRO A 190 -1.16 13.87 -14.44
CA PRO A 190 -0.75 12.64 -15.12
C PRO A 190 0.60 12.78 -15.81
N THR A 191 0.82 13.91 -16.50
CA THR A 191 2.10 14.25 -17.14
C THR A 191 3.27 14.38 -16.16
N ARG A 192 3.05 14.84 -14.92
CA ARG A 192 4.10 14.92 -13.91
C ARG A 192 4.43 13.57 -13.33
N ILE A 193 3.43 12.73 -13.04
CA ILE A 193 3.67 11.37 -12.54
C ILE A 193 4.34 10.51 -13.62
N LYS A 194 3.87 10.56 -14.87
CA LYS A 194 4.55 9.93 -16.02
C LYS A 194 6.00 10.40 -16.14
N ASN A 195 6.26 11.69 -16.00
CA ASN A 195 7.64 12.22 -16.00
C ASN A 195 8.46 11.80 -14.78
N VAL A 196 7.86 11.66 -13.60
CA VAL A 196 8.52 11.16 -12.39
C VAL A 196 8.90 9.69 -12.60
N ILE A 197 7.95 8.84 -13.01
CA ILE A 197 8.18 7.44 -13.36
C ILE A 197 9.31 7.34 -14.38
N ARG A 198 9.21 8.06 -15.50
CA ARG A 198 10.23 8.10 -16.55
C ARG A 198 11.59 8.52 -16.02
N LYS A 199 11.66 9.54 -15.16
CA LYS A 199 12.92 10.02 -14.57
C LYS A 199 13.51 9.02 -13.59
N GLN A 200 12.69 8.35 -12.78
CA GLN A 200 13.17 7.32 -11.85
C GLN A 200 13.60 6.07 -12.60
N ARG A 201 12.83 5.63 -13.60
CA ARG A 201 13.20 4.59 -14.57
C ARG A 201 14.56 4.91 -15.17
N ARG A 202 14.72 6.06 -15.83
CA ARG A 202 16.00 6.48 -16.42
C ARG A 202 17.14 6.55 -15.40
N ARG A 203 16.89 6.96 -14.15
CA ARG A 203 17.91 6.95 -13.09
C ARG A 203 18.31 5.52 -12.72
N LEU A 204 17.36 4.60 -12.64
CA LEU A 204 17.59 3.20 -12.40
C LEU A 204 18.48 2.62 -13.52
N TYR A 205 18.04 2.72 -14.78
CA TYR A 205 18.74 2.16 -15.94
C TYR A 205 20.08 2.87 -16.21
N ASN A 206 20.13 4.20 -16.27
CA ASN A 206 21.32 4.92 -16.74
C ASN A 206 22.37 5.18 -15.66
N GLN A 207 21.98 5.36 -14.40
CA GLN A 207 22.97 5.73 -13.39
C GLN A 207 23.59 4.52 -12.72
N LYS A 208 22.87 3.38 -12.57
CA LYS A 208 23.22 2.41 -11.52
C LYS A 208 22.84 0.94 -11.77
N LEU A 209 22.26 0.55 -12.91
CA LEU A 209 21.90 -0.85 -13.22
C LEU A 209 22.67 -1.48 -14.40
N THR A 210 23.72 -0.85 -14.92
CA THR A 210 24.60 -1.45 -15.96
C THR A 210 25.14 -2.83 -15.56
N ASP A 211 25.19 -3.09 -14.25
CA ASP A 211 25.63 -4.35 -13.64
C ASP A 211 24.57 -5.46 -13.62
N PHE A 212 23.30 -5.14 -13.92
CA PHE A 212 22.23 -6.13 -14.13
C PHE A 212 22.02 -6.44 -15.62
N SER A 213 22.93 -6.00 -16.50
CA SER A 213 22.81 -6.12 -17.96
C SER A 213 21.52 -5.52 -18.55
N CYS A 214 20.87 -4.61 -17.84
CA CYS A 214 19.68 -3.93 -18.34
C CYS A 214 20.06 -2.87 -19.38
N ILE A 215 19.66 -3.08 -20.63
CA ILE A 215 19.73 -2.06 -21.67
C ILE A 215 18.46 -1.23 -21.59
N ALA A 216 18.59 0.10 -21.56
CA ALA A 216 17.44 0.99 -21.68
C ALA A 216 16.88 0.85 -23.11
N THR A 217 15.81 0.08 -23.29
CA THR A 217 15.13 -0.02 -24.58
C THR A 217 14.30 1.24 -24.81
N GLU A 218 14.58 1.95 -25.91
CA GLU A 218 13.90 3.21 -26.27
C GLU A 218 12.43 3.02 -26.70
N GLY A 219 11.94 1.77 -26.80
CA GLY A 219 10.70 1.42 -27.48
C GLY A 219 9.37 1.62 -26.74
N PHE A 220 9.36 2.11 -25.50
CA PHE A 220 8.12 2.37 -24.75
C PHE A 220 7.99 3.84 -24.30
N ILE A 221 8.68 4.75 -25.00
CA ILE A 221 8.49 6.19 -24.86
C ILE A 221 7.39 6.62 -25.85
N VAL A 222 6.14 6.26 -25.57
CA VAL A 222 4.97 6.97 -26.12
C VAL A 222 3.97 7.17 -24.99
#